data_AF-A0A093PK79-F1
#
_entry.id   AF-A0A093PK79-F1
#
_cell.length_a   1.000
_cell.length_b   1.000
_cell.length_c   1.000
_cell.angle_alpha   90.00
_cell.angle_beta   90.00
_cell.angle_gamma   90.00
#
_symmetry.space_group_name_H-M   'P 1'
#
loop_
_entity.id
_entity.type
_entity.pdbx_description
1 polymer ?
#
loop_
_entity_poly.entity_id
_entity_poly.type
_entity_poly.pdbx_seq_one_letter_code
_entity_poly.pdbx_strand_id
1 'polypeptide(L)'
;MAWNEAENARQQARREERIRKEEEDRKRQKLQAAENRARIVEAFLKEKEKEVLQLQARIEECLDNPRSYNFAINKDGQIIRQTGLS
;
A
#
# COMPACT_ATOMS: atom_id res chain seq x y z
N MET A 1 37.39 42.58 -24.88
CA MET A 1 37.40 41.19 -24.38
C MET A 1 36.85 41.10 -22.96
N ALA A 2 37.40 41.84 -21.98
CA ALA A 2 36.98 41.81 -20.57
C ALA A 2 35.48 42.08 -20.27
N TRP A 3 34.78 42.89 -21.09
CA TRP A 3 33.35 43.16 -20.89
C TRP A 3 32.47 41.92 -21.15
N ASN A 4 32.82 41.09 -22.13
CA ASN A 4 32.12 39.84 -22.42
C ASN A 4 32.34 38.81 -21.28
N GLU A 5 33.56 38.72 -20.78
CA GLU A 5 33.90 37.86 -19.63
C GLU A 5 33.14 38.26 -18.36
N ALA A 6 33.06 39.56 -18.07
CA ALA A 6 32.33 40.06 -16.91
C ALA A 6 30.81 39.80 -17.00
N GLU A 7 30.21 39.93 -18.18
CA GLU A 7 28.79 39.65 -18.37
C GLU A 7 28.49 38.14 -18.35
N ASN A 8 29.38 37.31 -18.88
CA ASN A 8 29.29 35.85 -18.76
C ASN A 8 29.37 35.40 -17.30
N ALA A 9 30.26 35.98 -16.50
CA ALA A 9 30.35 35.69 -15.07
C ALA A 9 29.06 36.04 -14.31
N ARG A 10 28.43 37.18 -14.62
CA ARG A 10 27.12 37.56 -14.05
C ARG A 10 26.01 36.58 -14.42
N GLN A 11 25.98 36.13 -15.68
CA GLN A 11 25.00 35.13 -16.11
C GLN A 11 25.23 33.78 -15.45
N GLN A 12 26.48 33.38 -15.28
CA GLN A 12 26.86 32.13 -14.63
C GLN A 12 26.41 32.12 -13.16
N ALA A 13 26.67 33.20 -12.41
CA ALA A 13 26.21 33.33 -11.02
C ALA A 13 24.69 33.18 -10.88
N ARG A 14 23.92 33.78 -11.80
CA ARG A 14 22.45 33.62 -11.83
C ARG A 14 21.99 32.19 -12.11
N ARG A 15 22.71 31.47 -12.98
CA ARG A 15 22.41 30.07 -13.30
C ARG A 15 22.71 29.17 -12.11
N GLU A 16 23.84 29.39 -11.45
CA GLU A 16 24.24 28.63 -10.26
C GLU A 16 23.25 28.81 -9.12
N GLU A 17 22.78 30.04 -8.88
CA GLU A 17 21.74 30.31 -7.89
C GLU A 17 20.42 29.60 -8.22
N ARG A 18 19.99 29.65 -9.48
CA ARG A 18 18.78 28.93 -9.94
C ARG A 18 18.93 27.42 -9.77
N ILE A 19 20.05 26.84 -10.21
CA ILE A 19 20.32 25.40 -10.11
C ILE A 19 20.31 24.97 -8.65
N ARG A 20 20.93 25.74 -7.75
CA ARG A 20 20.93 25.43 -6.32
C ARG A 20 19.50 25.40 -5.76
N LYS A 21 18.68 26.37 -6.12
CA LYS A 21 17.27 26.41 -5.71
C LYS A 21 16.48 25.21 -6.25
N GLU A 22 16.64 24.91 -7.53
CA GLU A 22 16.01 23.74 -8.18
C GLU A 22 16.44 22.42 -7.53
N GLU A 23 17.71 22.29 -7.14
CA GLU A 23 18.21 21.11 -6.43
C GLU A 23 17.61 20.97 -5.02
N GLU A 24 17.51 22.07 -4.28
CA GLU A 24 16.88 22.10 -2.96
C GLU A 24 15.40 21.71 -3.05
N ASP A 25 14.66 22.27 -4.02
CA ASP A 25 13.26 21.93 -4.27
C ASP A 25 13.10 20.46 -4.71
N ARG A 26 13.99 19.97 -5.58
CA ARG A 26 13.99 18.56 -6.00
C ARG A 26 14.27 17.62 -4.83
N LYS A 27 15.16 17.99 -3.90
CA LYS A 27 15.43 17.22 -2.67
C LYS A 27 14.19 17.19 -1.78
N ARG A 28 13.52 18.33 -1.58
CA ARG A 28 12.27 18.42 -0.81
C ARG A 28 11.16 17.54 -1.40
N GLN A 29 10.94 17.62 -2.71
CA GLN A 29 9.95 16.80 -3.41
C GLN A 29 10.26 15.30 -3.28
N LYS A 30 11.53 14.90 -3.41
CA LYS A 30 11.93 13.50 -3.22
C LYS A 30 11.66 13.01 -1.80
N LEU A 31 11.96 13.83 -0.79
CA LEU A 31 11.69 13.49 0.60
C LEU A 31 10.19 13.31 0.84
N GLN A 32 9.39 14.28 0.39
CA GLN A 32 7.93 14.21 0.52
C GLN A 32 7.34 13.00 -0.20
N ALA A 33 7.84 12.66 -1.39
CA ALA A 33 7.42 11.48 -2.12
C ALA A 33 7.78 10.18 -1.36
N ALA A 34 8.96 10.13 -0.73
CA ALA A 34 9.37 8.99 0.09
C ALA A 34 8.49 8.85 1.34
N GLU A 35 8.20 9.95 2.03
CA GLU A 35 7.29 9.96 3.19
C GLU A 35 5.88 9.51 2.83
N ASN A 36 5.33 10.01 1.72
CA ASN A 36 4.01 9.60 1.26
C ASN A 36 3.97 8.11 0.88
N ARG A 37 5.02 7.60 0.22
CA ARG A 37 5.14 6.16 -0.07
C ARG A 37 5.22 5.33 1.21
N ALA A 38 6.01 5.77 2.19
CA ALA A 38 6.12 5.09 3.48
C ALA A 38 4.76 5.01 4.18
N ARG A 39 4.00 6.11 4.21
CA ARG A 39 2.65 6.15 4.81
C ARG A 39 1.68 5.19 4.12
N ILE A 40 1.71 5.11 2.79
CA ILE A 40 0.86 4.19 2.02
C ILE A 40 1.22 2.73 2.36
N VAL A 41 2.52 2.41 2.38
CA VAL A 41 3.01 1.07 2.71
C VAL A 41 2.64 0.70 4.15
N GLU A 42 2.82 1.61 5.10
CA GLU A 42 2.45 1.40 6.50
C GLU A 42 0.95 1.11 6.66
N ALA A 43 0.09 1.90 6.00
CA ALA A 43 -1.35 1.68 6.03
C ALA A 43 -1.74 0.32 5.45
N PHE A 44 -1.13 -0.06 4.32
CA PHE A 44 -1.35 -1.37 3.69
C PHE A 44 -0.91 -2.52 4.58
N LEU A 45 0.28 -2.43 5.20
CA LEU A 45 0.79 -3.45 6.11
C LEU A 45 -0.14 -3.64 7.31
N LYS A 46 -0.64 -2.55 7.89
CA LYS A 46 -1.57 -2.59 9.02
C LYS A 46 -2.91 -3.25 8.66
N GLU A 47 -3.40 -3.03 7.45
CA GLU A 47 -4.62 -3.71 6.96
C GLU A 47 -4.36 -5.21 6.76
N LYS A 48 -3.24 -5.58 6.14
CA LYS A 48 -2.87 -6.99 5.96
C LYS A 48 -2.60 -7.73 7.26
N GLU A 49 -2.01 -7.07 8.24
CA GLU A 49 -1.84 -7.64 9.58
C GLU A 49 -3.20 -8.00 10.21
N LYS A 50 -4.18 -7.12 10.11
CA LYS A 50 -5.55 -7.40 10.60
C LYS A 50 -6.21 -8.55 9.85
N GLU A 51 -6.08 -8.59 8.52
CA GLU A 51 -6.59 -9.71 7.72
C GLU A 51 -5.96 -11.04 8.15
N VAL A 52 -4.65 -11.08 8.36
CA VAL A 52 -3.93 -12.27 8.81
C VAL A 52 -4.42 -12.71 10.20
N LEU A 53 -4.56 -11.78 11.14
CA LEU A 53 -5.10 -12.08 12.48
C LEU A 53 -6.53 -12.61 12.41
N GLN A 54 -7.37 -12.02 11.56
CA GLN A 54 -8.74 -12.49 11.35
C GLN A 54 -8.77 -13.90 10.75
N LEU A 55 -7.88 -14.19 9.80
CA LEU A 55 -7.78 -15.52 9.20
C LEU A 55 -7.26 -16.55 10.21
N GLN A 56 -6.29 -16.19 11.05
CA GLN A 56 -5.80 -17.06 12.12
C GLN A 56 -6.93 -17.44 13.09
N ALA A 57 -7.69 -16.46 13.58
CA ALA A 57 -8.83 -16.72 14.45
C ALA A 57 -9.89 -17.62 13.79
N ARG A 58 -10.17 -17.40 12.49
CA ARG A 58 -11.09 -18.26 11.73
C ARG A 58 -10.59 -19.68 11.53
N ILE A 59 -9.28 -19.88 11.38
CA ILE A 59 -8.70 -21.22 11.26
C ILE A 59 -8.92 -21.99 12.56
N GLU A 60 -8.65 -21.36 13.71
CA GLU A 60 -8.90 -21.96 15.03
C GLU A 60 -10.39 -22.32 15.19
N GLU A 61 -11.30 -21.38 14.90
CA GLU A 61 -12.75 -21.63 14.92
C GLU A 61 -13.15 -22.80 14.00
N CYS A 62 -12.60 -22.87 12.79
CA CYS A 62 -12.90 -23.95 11.84
C CYS A 62 -12.34 -25.32 12.28
N LEU A 63 -11.26 -25.36 13.04
CA LEU A 63 -10.73 -26.60 13.61
C LEU A 63 -11.60 -27.11 14.76
N ASP A 64 -12.16 -26.20 15.55
CA ASP A 64 -13.00 -26.53 16.72
C ASP A 64 -14.46 -26.88 16.36
N ASN A 65 -14.95 -26.41 15.21
CA ASN A 65 -16.36 -26.53 14.81
C ASN A 65 -16.51 -27.13 13.40
N PRO A 66 -16.45 -28.47 13.27
CA PRO A 66 -16.50 -29.17 11.98
C PRO A 66 -17.89 -29.08 11.34
N ARG A 67 -18.04 -28.21 10.34
CA ARG A 67 -19.30 -28.08 9.58
C ARG A 67 -19.47 -29.15 8.51
N SER A 68 -20.64 -29.79 8.49
CA SER A 68 -21.05 -30.70 7.43
C SER A 68 -21.99 -30.00 6.43
N TYR A 69 -21.59 -29.96 5.16
CA TYR A 69 -22.44 -29.53 4.05
C TYR A 69 -23.26 -30.66 3.44
N ASN A 70 -23.24 -31.86 4.03
CA ASN A 70 -24.01 -32.98 3.52
C ASN A 70 -25.51 -32.74 3.73
N PHE A 71 -26.26 -32.78 2.62
CA PHE A 71 -27.72 -32.74 2.63
C PHE A 71 -28.27 -33.73 1.60
N ALA A 72 -29.49 -34.21 1.84
CA ALA A 72 -30.22 -35.09 0.91
C ALA A 72 -31.35 -34.31 0.24
N ILE A 73 -31.61 -34.59 -1.04
CA ILE A 73 -32.71 -34.00 -1.82
C ILE A 73 -33.72 -35.06 -2.25
N ASN A 74 -34.99 -34.68 -2.38
CA ASN A 74 -36.02 -35.52 -2.99
C ASN A 74 -36.06 -35.36 -4.52
N LYS A 75 -36.91 -36.15 -5.19
CA LYS A 75 -37.07 -36.11 -6.66
C LYS A 75 -37.63 -34.77 -7.18
N ASP A 76 -38.29 -34.01 -6.30
CA ASP A 76 -38.84 -32.68 -6.57
C ASP A 76 -37.81 -31.56 -6.29
N GLY A 77 -36.57 -31.91 -5.91
CA GLY A 77 -35.47 -30.97 -5.66
C GLY A 77 -35.46 -30.32 -4.28
N GLN A 78 -36.30 -30.76 -3.34
CA GLN A 78 -36.39 -30.22 -1.98
C GLN A 78 -35.38 -30.90 -1.05
N ILE A 79 -34.75 -30.13 -0.15
CA ILE A 79 -33.83 -30.65 0.86
C ILE A 79 -34.62 -31.35 1.98
N ILE A 80 -34.33 -32.63 2.23
CA ILE A 80 -35.07 -33.49 3.18
C ILE A 80 -34.29 -33.89 4.42
N ARG A 81 -32.95 -33.80 4.41
CA ARG A 81 -32.09 -33.98 5.60
C ARG A 81 -30.82 -33.16 5.46
N GLN A 82 -30.35 -32.61 6.57
CA GLN A 82 -29.04 -31.99 6.69
C GLN A 82 -28.30 -32.68 7.84
N THR A 83 -27.06 -33.12 7.62
CA THR A 83 -26.27 -33.77 8.67
C THR A 83 -25.88 -32.73 9.72
N GLY A 84 -26.33 -32.93 10.97
CA GLY A 84 -26.00 -32.06 12.09
C GLY A 84 -24.62 -32.37 12.65
N LEU A 85 -23.63 -31.61 12.24
CA LEU A 85 -22.38 -31.42 12.99
C LEU A 85 -22.17 -29.92 13.07
N SER A 86 -22.11 -29.44 14.33
CA SER A 86 -21.72 -28.06 14.67
C SER A 86 -20.26 -27.93 14.33
#